data_AF-A0A9W9ZQC1-F1
#
_entry.id   AF-A0A9W9ZQC1-F1
#
_cell.length_a   1.000
_cell.length_b   1.000
_cell.length_c   1.000
_cell.angle_alpha   90.00
_cell.angle_beta   90.00
_cell.angle_gamma   90.00
#
_symmetry.space_group_name_H-M   'P 1'
#
loop_
_entity.id
_entity.type
_entity.pdbx_description
1 polymer ?
#
loop_
_entity_poly.entity_id
_entity_poly.type
_entity_poly.pdbx_seq_one_letter_code
_entity_poly.pdbx_strand_id
1 'polypeptide(L)'
;MVINGGYTPWSEWTECSVTCGAGRKSRSRNCTNPEPMGGGENCDDIGPAEDQQECNLPECDQSVNGGYTRWTTWTKCSKTCGEGTQIRFRTCTNPPPNSDGKTCDVIGAPQETMKCNARKCRRQVAPCSQGLDLGILIDRSLSIRKGNLERLLKVFMPRFLKRFSISKRRTNIGVIMYDKAAEVVAPFNGPNSRSKRKAISFVKSLHSGVYFQTRTDKGLISAYKELFKRKAGDRGRKQNVLLTFTDGRAWPKRRIKPFSETVPRLMQRKRCHMVAVGYGLPSKLNVSQLQEIGGDNVIPVPRPSQIRRFVRKIKQTVCQVDGGYSPWTMWSICSATCGVGVKSRSRVCNSPSQRKGGKDCSRLGDDVEKEECNEGECPTGPTPCDKLKLDVCLIVDASLSVGLINYVKVKTFLLQLIHRFEPDTHFSIITFSREPIVRCKFSDKQCQSADGTHDLIIELPDRLTFGTFTDKALVAADQIIFTSENGDRADAGNVVVIITDGKTMRGSQPFNVTVPPLRDGKNAKLLAFGVGPSIREQDLNEMAGEKNWFYVKDFEEMKYRIKDIQNAACNNTEPLSPARR
;
A
#
# COMPACT_ATOMS: atom_id res chain seq x y z
N MET A 1 14.99 -30.19 -7.45
CA MET A 1 13.86 -31.10 -7.18
C MET A 1 12.60 -30.28 -7.33
N VAL A 2 11.66 -30.75 -8.16
CA VAL A 2 10.33 -30.14 -8.30
C VAL A 2 9.45 -30.81 -7.25
N ILE A 3 8.78 -30.02 -6.41
CA ILE A 3 7.85 -30.51 -5.38
C ILE A 3 6.52 -29.85 -5.68
N ASN A 4 5.48 -30.64 -5.95
CA ASN A 4 4.13 -30.13 -6.11
C ASN A 4 3.51 -29.83 -4.75
N GLY A 5 2.67 -28.81 -4.70
CA GLY A 5 1.95 -28.41 -3.50
C GLY A 5 0.95 -29.45 -3.04
N GLY A 6 0.81 -29.64 -1.74
CA GLY A 6 -0.26 -30.42 -1.13
C GLY A 6 -1.01 -29.60 -0.06
N TYR A 7 -2.30 -29.88 0.10
CA TYR A 7 -3.10 -29.23 1.14
C TYR A 7 -2.82 -29.81 2.53
N THR A 8 -2.89 -28.96 3.56
CA THR A 8 -3.06 -29.39 4.96
C THR A 8 -4.39 -30.12 5.13
N PRO A 9 -4.58 -30.84 6.25
CA PRO A 9 -5.91 -31.24 6.68
C PRO A 9 -6.85 -30.01 6.74
N TRP A 10 -8.13 -30.26 6.52
CA TRP A 10 -9.16 -29.26 6.74
C TRP A 10 -9.18 -28.81 8.20
N SER A 11 -9.47 -27.52 8.41
CA SER A 11 -9.88 -27.03 9.71
C SER A 11 -11.18 -27.70 10.16
N GLU A 12 -11.47 -27.62 11.45
CA GLU A 12 -12.83 -27.87 11.95
C GLU A 12 -13.82 -26.94 11.24
N TRP A 13 -15.07 -27.40 11.15
CA TRP A 13 -16.16 -26.56 10.71
C TRP A 13 -16.36 -25.41 11.70
N THR A 14 -16.59 -24.21 11.19
CA THR A 14 -17.10 -23.10 12.00
C THR A 14 -18.48 -23.45 12.55
N GLU A 15 -18.91 -22.73 13.58
CA GLU A 15 -20.34 -22.68 13.91
C GLU A 15 -21.16 -22.18 12.71
N CYS A 16 -22.47 -22.41 12.78
CA CYS A 16 -23.39 -21.93 11.76
C CYS A 16 -23.31 -20.39 11.69
N SER A 17 -23.31 -19.83 10.48
CA SER A 17 -23.27 -18.38 10.26
C SER A 17 -24.50 -17.63 10.80
N VAL A 18 -25.47 -18.35 11.33
CA VAL A 18 -26.72 -17.85 11.91
C VAL A 18 -27.00 -18.57 13.23
N THR A 19 -27.82 -17.96 14.08
CA THR A 19 -28.30 -18.52 15.36
C THR A 19 -29.70 -19.12 15.28
N CYS A 20 -30.42 -18.86 14.18
CA CYS A 20 -31.68 -19.48 13.78
C CYS A 20 -31.78 -19.45 12.24
N GLY A 21 -32.65 -20.24 11.63
CA GLY A 21 -32.88 -20.30 10.18
C GLY A 21 -31.82 -21.08 9.41
N ALA A 22 -31.84 -20.93 8.09
CA ALA A 22 -30.82 -21.47 7.19
C ALA A 22 -29.58 -20.57 7.17
N GLY A 23 -28.42 -21.17 7.41
CA GLY A 23 -27.11 -20.53 7.31
C GLY A 23 -26.08 -21.46 6.69
N ARG A 24 -24.80 -21.09 6.82
CA ARG A 24 -23.67 -21.86 6.31
C ARG A 24 -22.60 -21.98 7.37
N LYS A 25 -21.93 -23.12 7.42
CA LYS A 25 -20.67 -23.32 8.15
C LYS A 25 -19.55 -23.50 7.12
N SER A 26 -18.34 -23.10 7.49
CA SER A 26 -17.18 -23.11 6.60
C SER A 26 -16.00 -23.85 7.22
N ARG A 27 -15.11 -24.37 6.39
CA ARG A 27 -13.80 -24.90 6.79
C ARG A 27 -12.76 -24.54 5.74
N SER A 28 -11.49 -24.49 6.13
CA SER A 28 -10.39 -24.07 5.26
C SER A 28 -9.18 -24.99 5.36
N ARG A 29 -8.31 -24.98 4.34
CA ARG A 29 -7.04 -25.71 4.28
C ARG A 29 -5.99 -24.92 3.51
N ASN A 30 -4.71 -25.12 3.85
CA ASN A 30 -3.60 -24.35 3.27
C ASN A 30 -2.74 -25.23 2.35
N CYS A 31 -2.22 -24.66 1.24
CA CYS A 31 -1.37 -25.37 0.29
C CYS A 31 0.10 -25.41 0.76
N THR A 32 0.36 -26.09 1.88
CA THR A 32 1.67 -26.08 2.55
C THR A 32 2.19 -27.46 2.95
N ASN A 33 1.48 -28.54 2.62
CA ASN A 33 1.81 -29.91 2.99
C ASN A 33 1.93 -30.85 1.78
N PRO A 34 3.04 -30.78 1.00
CA PRO A 34 4.17 -29.86 1.12
C PRO A 34 3.97 -28.55 0.34
N GLU A 35 4.80 -27.53 0.57
CA GLU A 35 4.77 -26.28 -0.22
C GLU A 35 5.37 -26.50 -1.63
N PRO A 36 4.81 -25.91 -2.71
CA PRO A 36 5.37 -26.04 -4.04
C PRO A 36 6.81 -25.49 -4.15
N MET A 37 7.75 -26.31 -4.63
CA MET A 37 9.16 -25.92 -4.82
C MET A 37 9.68 -26.27 -6.20
N GLY A 38 10.66 -25.49 -6.68
CA GLY A 38 11.37 -25.80 -7.91
C GLY A 38 10.54 -25.70 -9.19
N GLY A 39 9.39 -25.02 -9.15
CA GLY A 39 8.43 -24.93 -10.26
C GLY A 39 7.32 -25.98 -10.24
N GLY A 40 7.07 -26.61 -9.08
CA GLY A 40 5.95 -27.55 -8.93
C GLY A 40 4.60 -26.86 -8.93
N GLU A 41 3.57 -27.63 -9.24
CA GLU A 41 2.17 -27.20 -9.34
C GLU A 41 1.66 -26.76 -7.96
N ASN A 42 0.74 -25.80 -7.91
CA ASN A 42 0.08 -25.45 -6.65
C ASN A 42 -1.14 -26.37 -6.42
N CYS A 43 -1.86 -26.14 -5.32
CA CYS A 43 -3.00 -26.96 -4.95
C CYS A 43 -4.34 -26.59 -5.62
N ASP A 44 -4.36 -25.63 -6.56
CA ASP A 44 -5.58 -25.19 -7.25
C ASP A 44 -6.22 -26.38 -8.01
N ASP A 45 -5.39 -27.26 -8.56
CA ASP A 45 -5.81 -28.48 -9.28
C ASP A 45 -6.32 -29.59 -8.33
N ILE A 46 -6.03 -29.51 -7.02
CA ILE A 46 -6.49 -30.45 -5.98
C ILE A 46 -7.90 -30.05 -5.47
N GLY A 47 -8.33 -28.82 -5.73
CA GLY A 47 -9.63 -28.28 -5.36
C GLY A 47 -9.52 -27.01 -4.51
N PRO A 48 -10.65 -26.46 -4.03
CA PRO A 48 -10.65 -25.18 -3.34
C PRO A 48 -9.97 -25.27 -1.97
N ALA A 49 -9.40 -24.15 -1.53
CA ALA A 49 -8.84 -23.96 -0.19
C ALA A 49 -9.93 -23.76 0.88
N GLU A 50 -11.18 -23.56 0.46
CA GLU A 50 -12.35 -23.33 1.30
C GLU A 50 -13.48 -24.27 0.91
N ASP A 51 -14.24 -24.70 1.91
CA ASP A 51 -15.43 -25.51 1.74
C ASP A 51 -16.56 -24.93 2.61
N GLN A 52 -17.78 -24.95 2.07
CA GLN A 52 -18.97 -24.41 2.74
C GLN A 52 -20.07 -25.47 2.71
N GLN A 53 -20.70 -25.66 3.85
CA GLN A 53 -21.85 -26.54 4.00
C GLN A 53 -23.02 -25.78 4.61
N GLU A 54 -24.22 -26.06 4.14
CA GLU A 54 -25.45 -25.52 4.73
C GLU A 54 -25.65 -26.06 6.16
N CYS A 55 -26.23 -25.23 7.02
CA CYS A 55 -26.70 -25.59 8.35
C CYS A 55 -28.11 -25.03 8.54
N ASN A 56 -29.03 -25.86 9.00
CA ASN A 56 -30.43 -25.48 9.22
C ASN A 56 -30.72 -25.49 10.73
N LEU A 57 -31.01 -24.32 11.28
CA LEU A 57 -31.44 -24.09 12.65
C LEU A 57 -32.95 -23.76 12.68
N PRO A 58 -33.61 -23.75 13.85
CA PRO A 58 -35.04 -23.39 13.96
C PRO A 58 -35.34 -22.04 13.30
N GLU A 59 -36.51 -21.85 12.68
CA GLU A 59 -36.84 -20.61 11.96
C GLU A 59 -36.72 -19.34 12.82
N CYS A 60 -36.38 -18.23 12.19
CA CYS A 60 -36.25 -16.95 12.86
C CYS A 60 -37.58 -16.19 12.88
N ASP A 61 -38.01 -15.77 14.08
CA ASP A 61 -39.29 -15.08 14.26
C ASP A 61 -39.36 -13.65 13.69
N GLN A 62 -38.25 -13.03 13.25
CA GLN A 62 -38.22 -11.61 12.85
C GLN A 62 -37.25 -11.30 11.70
N SER A 63 -37.76 -10.63 10.66
CA SER A 63 -36.97 -9.99 9.60
C SER A 63 -36.53 -8.58 10.02
N VAL A 64 -35.27 -8.23 9.76
CA VAL A 64 -34.63 -6.96 10.08
C VAL A 64 -34.27 -6.25 8.77
N ASN A 65 -34.80 -5.04 8.57
CA ASN A 65 -34.41 -4.20 7.43
C ASN A 65 -32.99 -3.64 7.65
N GLY A 66 -32.19 -3.62 6.59
CA GLY A 66 -30.85 -3.08 6.62
C GLY A 66 -30.85 -1.57 6.83
N GLY A 67 -29.93 -1.08 7.67
CA GLY A 67 -29.68 0.33 7.89
C GLY A 67 -28.23 0.71 7.59
N TYR A 68 -28.05 1.92 7.07
CA TYR A 68 -26.71 2.44 6.81
C TYR A 68 -26.03 2.91 8.09
N THR A 69 -24.73 2.67 8.18
CA THR A 69 -23.84 3.37 9.10
C THR A 69 -23.81 4.87 8.82
N ARG A 70 -23.24 5.66 9.75
CA ARG A 70 -23.02 7.07 9.46
C ARG A 70 -22.05 7.20 8.29
N TRP A 71 -22.18 8.31 7.59
CA TRP A 71 -21.21 8.65 6.57
C TRP A 71 -19.82 8.77 7.18
N THR A 72 -18.81 8.21 6.51
CA THR A 72 -17.42 8.48 6.82
C THR A 72 -17.11 9.97 6.70
N THR A 73 -16.03 10.42 7.34
CA THR A 73 -15.40 11.68 6.94
C THR A 73 -15.03 11.68 5.46
N TRP A 74 -15.00 12.88 4.87
CA TRP A 74 -14.58 13.05 3.49
C TRP A 74 -13.10 12.69 3.32
N THR A 75 -12.78 11.96 2.26
CA THR A 75 -11.38 11.72 1.87
C THR A 75 -10.65 13.04 1.61
N LYS A 76 -9.31 13.01 1.66
CA LYS A 76 -8.51 14.13 1.15
C LYS A 76 -8.89 14.45 -0.29
N CYS A 77 -8.80 15.73 -0.63
CA CYS A 77 -9.09 16.20 -1.97
C CYS A 77 -8.21 15.49 -3.01
N SER A 78 -8.82 15.05 -4.10
CA SER A 78 -8.15 14.32 -5.20
C SER A 78 -7.06 15.14 -5.88
N LYS A 79 -7.06 16.46 -5.67
CA LYS A 79 -6.00 17.38 -6.08
C LYS A 79 -5.33 18.04 -4.89
N THR A 80 -4.03 18.26 -5.03
CA THR A 80 -3.22 18.99 -4.03
C THR A 80 -3.37 20.51 -4.10
N CYS A 81 -4.00 21.02 -5.16
CA CYS A 81 -4.34 22.42 -5.35
C CYS A 81 -5.51 22.55 -6.33
N GLY A 82 -6.24 23.67 -6.26
CA GLY A 82 -7.37 23.95 -7.14
C GLY A 82 -8.60 23.07 -6.83
N GLU A 83 -9.49 22.95 -7.82
CA GLU A 83 -10.72 22.17 -7.68
C GLU A 83 -10.46 20.68 -7.92
N GLY A 84 -10.81 19.85 -6.95
CA GLY A 84 -10.81 18.40 -7.03
C GLY A 84 -12.13 17.82 -6.52
N THR A 85 -12.12 16.52 -6.23
CA THR A 85 -13.24 15.81 -5.62
C THR A 85 -12.79 15.12 -4.33
N GLN A 86 -13.74 14.93 -3.44
CA GLN A 86 -13.61 14.11 -2.25
C GLN A 86 -14.81 13.16 -2.22
N ILE A 87 -14.60 12.01 -1.60
CA ILE A 87 -15.62 10.97 -1.50
C ILE A 87 -15.82 10.59 -0.05
N ARG A 88 -17.02 10.10 0.26
CA ARG A 88 -17.35 9.48 1.54
C ARG A 88 -18.25 8.28 1.31
N PHE A 89 -18.30 7.38 2.28
CA PHE A 89 -18.95 6.08 2.16
C PHE A 89 -19.85 5.81 3.35
N ARG A 90 -20.70 4.79 3.22
CA ARG A 90 -21.48 4.17 4.30
C ARG A 90 -21.74 2.72 3.94
N THR A 91 -21.97 1.89 4.94
CA THR A 91 -22.14 0.43 4.81
C THR A 91 -23.46 0.00 5.39
N CYS A 92 -24.08 -1.01 4.78
CA CYS A 92 -25.37 -1.54 5.21
C CYS A 92 -25.22 -2.50 6.41
N THR A 93 -24.74 -1.99 7.54
CA THR A 93 -24.37 -2.78 8.72
C THR A 93 -25.00 -2.27 10.02
N ASN A 94 -25.89 -1.28 9.97
CA ASN A 94 -26.49 -0.70 11.18
C ASN A 94 -28.01 -0.53 11.07
N PRO A 95 -28.80 -1.60 11.27
CA PRO A 95 -28.36 -3.01 11.40
C PRO A 95 -28.12 -3.66 10.02
N PRO A 96 -27.44 -4.81 9.93
CA PRO A 96 -27.40 -5.58 8.69
C PRO A 96 -28.79 -6.19 8.36
N PRO A 97 -29.19 -6.28 7.08
CA PRO A 97 -30.44 -6.92 6.69
C PRO A 97 -30.39 -8.44 6.88
N ASN A 98 -31.51 -9.05 7.27
CA ASN A 98 -31.69 -10.50 7.34
C ASN A 98 -33.07 -10.94 6.80
N SER A 99 -33.20 -12.22 6.44
CA SER A 99 -34.43 -12.84 5.93
C SER A 99 -35.05 -12.02 4.79
N ASP A 100 -36.34 -11.67 4.89
CA ASP A 100 -37.07 -10.82 3.93
C ASP A 100 -36.84 -9.31 4.14
N GLY A 101 -35.89 -8.93 5.00
CA GLY A 101 -35.55 -7.54 5.26
C GLY A 101 -34.99 -6.83 4.02
N LYS A 102 -35.44 -5.59 3.79
CA LYS A 102 -34.97 -4.78 2.65
C LYS A 102 -33.49 -4.40 2.82
N THR A 103 -32.73 -4.47 1.73
CA THR A 103 -31.35 -3.94 1.69
C THR A 103 -31.35 -2.41 1.74
N CYS A 104 -30.20 -1.82 2.08
CA CYS A 104 -30.08 -0.37 2.20
C CYS A 104 -30.19 0.39 0.87
N ASP A 105 -30.27 -0.30 -0.27
CA ASP A 105 -30.40 0.33 -1.60
C ASP A 105 -31.67 1.19 -1.69
N VAL A 106 -32.71 0.84 -0.92
CA VAL A 106 -33.95 1.63 -0.81
C VAL A 106 -33.78 2.95 -0.04
N ILE A 107 -32.70 3.09 0.74
CA ILE A 107 -32.39 4.27 1.56
C ILE A 107 -31.54 5.28 0.75
N GLY A 108 -30.82 4.81 -0.27
CA GLY A 108 -30.07 5.65 -1.21
C GLY A 108 -28.63 5.15 -1.41
N ALA A 109 -27.82 5.90 -2.17
CA ALA A 109 -26.49 5.40 -2.56
C ALA A 109 -25.53 5.20 -1.36
N PRO A 110 -24.64 4.19 -1.40
CA PRO A 110 -23.66 3.94 -0.35
C PRO A 110 -22.39 4.80 -0.45
N GLN A 111 -22.30 5.62 -1.51
CA GLN A 111 -21.18 6.51 -1.76
C GLN A 111 -21.69 7.88 -2.20
N GLU A 112 -21.02 8.91 -1.72
CA GLU A 112 -21.22 10.28 -2.17
C GLU A 112 -19.89 10.90 -2.65
N THR A 113 -19.97 11.72 -3.69
CA THR A 113 -18.85 12.48 -4.24
C THR A 113 -19.17 13.97 -4.20
N MET A 114 -18.27 14.77 -3.67
CA MET A 114 -18.41 16.23 -3.58
C MET A 114 -17.16 16.93 -4.13
N LYS A 115 -17.35 18.12 -4.72
CA LYS A 115 -16.23 18.99 -5.10
C LYS A 115 -15.50 19.51 -3.86
N CYS A 116 -14.17 19.52 -3.91
CA CYS A 116 -13.32 20.12 -2.89
C CYS A 116 -12.43 21.20 -3.50
N ASN A 117 -12.24 22.27 -2.73
CA ASN A 117 -11.36 23.36 -3.11
C ASN A 117 -10.06 23.28 -2.31
N ALA A 118 -9.05 22.64 -2.87
CA ALA A 118 -7.71 22.72 -2.33
C ALA A 118 -7.15 24.14 -2.51
N ARG A 119 -6.04 24.44 -1.83
CA ARG A 119 -5.36 25.76 -1.93
C ARG A 119 -5.21 26.14 -3.40
N LYS A 120 -5.47 27.41 -3.76
CA LYS A 120 -5.32 27.90 -5.14
C LYS A 120 -4.00 27.41 -5.72
N CYS A 121 -4.04 26.79 -6.90
CA CYS A 121 -2.82 26.40 -7.59
C CYS A 121 -2.01 27.67 -7.85
N ARG A 122 -0.91 27.86 -7.11
CA ARG A 122 0.04 28.92 -7.43
C ARG A 122 0.52 28.67 -8.85
N ARG A 123 0.66 29.72 -9.68
CA ARG A 123 1.45 29.65 -10.92
C ARG A 123 2.85 29.22 -10.53
N GLN A 124 3.09 27.91 -10.45
CA GLN A 124 4.33 27.40 -9.93
C GLN A 124 5.41 27.78 -10.94
N VAL A 125 6.36 28.59 -10.47
CA VAL A 125 7.55 28.94 -11.24
C VAL A 125 8.21 27.65 -11.70
N ALA A 126 8.78 27.64 -12.92
CA ALA A 126 9.48 26.48 -13.44
C ALA A 126 10.36 25.84 -12.35
N PRO A 127 10.30 24.51 -12.13
CA PRO A 127 11.25 23.78 -11.30
C PRO A 127 12.71 24.20 -11.55
N CYS A 128 13.06 24.43 -12.83
CA CYS A 128 14.37 24.92 -13.24
C CYS A 128 14.74 26.33 -12.73
N SER A 129 13.77 27.20 -12.50
CA SER A 129 13.99 28.54 -11.95
C SER A 129 14.22 28.49 -10.44
N GLN A 130 13.48 27.61 -9.75
CA GLN A 130 13.62 27.37 -8.31
C GLN A 130 14.85 26.54 -7.97
N GLY A 131 15.37 25.78 -8.94
CA GLY A 131 16.47 24.83 -8.76
C GLY A 131 15.99 23.38 -8.61
N LEU A 132 16.73 22.47 -9.23
CA LEU A 132 16.42 21.03 -9.31
C LEU A 132 17.50 20.19 -8.65
N ASP A 133 17.14 19.01 -8.18
CA ASP A 133 18.09 17.90 -8.07
C ASP A 133 17.94 17.06 -9.35
N LEU A 134 18.78 17.37 -10.35
CA LEU A 134 18.72 16.81 -11.70
C LEU A 134 19.70 15.63 -11.81
N GLY A 135 19.18 14.42 -11.66
CA GLY A 135 19.90 13.19 -11.94
C GLY A 135 19.92 12.90 -13.44
N ILE A 136 21.06 12.47 -13.95
CA ILE A 136 21.28 12.16 -15.36
C ILE A 136 21.79 10.73 -15.44
N LEU A 137 20.99 9.86 -16.05
CA LEU A 137 21.30 8.44 -16.20
C LEU A 137 21.77 8.20 -17.64
N ILE A 138 23.03 7.79 -17.81
CA ILE A 138 23.68 7.68 -19.11
C ILE A 138 23.98 6.21 -19.40
N ASP A 139 23.32 5.69 -20.43
CA ASP A 139 23.61 4.39 -21.01
C ASP A 139 24.96 4.43 -21.76
N ARG A 140 25.90 3.58 -21.33
CA ARG A 140 27.18 3.36 -22.01
C ARG A 140 27.31 1.92 -22.52
N SER A 141 26.21 1.32 -22.94
CA SER A 141 26.23 0.00 -23.56
C SER A 141 26.70 0.03 -25.02
N LEU A 142 27.08 -1.13 -25.55
CA LEU A 142 27.51 -1.31 -26.94
C LEU A 142 26.42 -0.93 -27.95
N SER A 143 25.14 -1.08 -27.58
CA SER A 143 24.02 -0.76 -28.46
C SER A 143 23.93 0.74 -28.78
N ILE A 144 24.37 1.60 -27.85
CA ILE A 144 24.50 3.04 -28.06
C ILE A 144 25.59 3.37 -29.08
N ARG A 145 26.70 2.60 -29.11
CA ARG A 145 27.95 2.85 -29.86
C ARG A 145 28.80 3.99 -29.29
N LYS A 146 30.13 3.81 -29.33
CA LYS A 146 31.13 4.76 -28.82
C LYS A 146 30.96 6.18 -29.37
N GLY A 147 30.84 6.34 -30.69
CA GLY A 147 30.73 7.66 -31.32
C GLY A 147 29.44 8.43 -30.94
N ASN A 148 28.34 7.72 -30.67
CA ASN A 148 27.11 8.34 -30.21
C ASN A 148 27.23 8.78 -28.75
N LEU A 149 27.80 7.95 -27.87
CA LEU A 149 28.08 8.29 -26.48
C LEU A 149 29.04 9.49 -26.39
N GLU A 150 30.10 9.51 -27.22
CA GLU A 150 31.02 10.62 -27.31
C GLU A 150 30.31 11.92 -27.73
N ARG A 151 29.40 11.86 -28.71
CA ARG A 151 28.57 13.00 -29.12
C ARG A 151 27.60 13.43 -28.00
N LEU A 152 27.09 12.50 -27.21
CA LEU A 152 26.28 12.87 -26.05
C LEU A 152 27.13 13.66 -25.03
N LEU A 153 28.25 13.08 -24.59
CA LEU A 153 29.11 13.62 -23.54
C LEU A 153 29.86 14.90 -23.93
N LYS A 154 30.51 14.92 -25.10
CA LYS A 154 31.38 16.03 -25.51
C LYS A 154 30.61 17.18 -26.17
N VAL A 155 29.41 16.91 -26.67
CA VAL A 155 28.71 17.80 -27.58
C VAL A 155 27.34 18.24 -27.07
N PHE A 156 26.46 17.30 -26.71
CA PHE A 156 25.11 17.63 -26.25
C PHE A 156 25.13 18.13 -24.81
N MET A 157 25.71 17.36 -23.89
CA MET A 157 25.67 17.62 -22.46
C MET A 157 26.22 19.00 -22.07
N PRO A 158 27.35 19.49 -22.62
CA PRO A 158 27.83 20.84 -22.32
C PRO A 158 26.84 21.93 -22.72
N ARG A 159 26.17 21.78 -23.88
CA ARG A 159 25.15 22.74 -24.35
C ARG A 159 23.89 22.69 -23.50
N PHE A 160 23.47 21.50 -23.11
CA PHE A 160 22.32 21.30 -22.25
C PHE A 160 22.55 21.89 -20.85
N LEU A 161 23.67 21.54 -20.19
CA LEU A 161 23.99 22.03 -18.84
C LEU A 161 24.20 23.55 -18.78
N LYS A 162 24.71 24.19 -19.83
CA LYS A 162 24.83 25.66 -19.92
C LYS A 162 23.50 26.38 -19.69
N ARG A 163 22.38 25.75 -20.07
CA ARG A 163 21.02 26.30 -19.94
C ARG A 163 20.46 26.20 -18.51
N PHE A 164 21.15 25.55 -17.56
CA PHE A 164 20.72 25.46 -16.17
C PHE A 164 21.52 26.39 -15.27
N SER A 165 20.90 26.87 -14.20
CA SER A 165 21.60 27.63 -13.17
C SER A 165 22.16 26.69 -12.11
N ILE A 166 23.28 26.05 -12.44
CA ILE A 166 23.93 25.03 -11.60
C ILE A 166 24.66 25.71 -10.44
N SER A 167 24.20 25.45 -9.21
CA SER A 167 24.77 25.96 -7.95
C SER A 167 24.20 25.20 -6.75
N LYS A 168 24.89 25.22 -5.60
CA LYS A 168 24.44 24.58 -4.35
C LYS A 168 22.99 24.92 -3.95
N ARG A 169 22.53 26.15 -4.23
CA ARG A 169 21.18 26.65 -3.88
C ARG A 169 20.15 26.45 -4.99
N ARG A 170 20.56 26.43 -6.26
CA ARG A 170 19.68 26.24 -7.43
C ARG A 170 19.73 24.80 -7.93
N THR A 171 20.28 24.53 -9.11
CA THR A 171 20.31 23.17 -9.65
C THR A 171 21.58 22.42 -9.23
N ASN A 172 21.43 21.24 -8.63
CA ASN A 172 22.51 20.28 -8.44
C ASN A 172 22.42 19.22 -9.55
N ILE A 173 23.57 18.78 -10.05
CA ILE A 173 23.66 17.74 -11.08
C ILE A 173 24.12 16.44 -10.44
N GLY A 174 23.39 15.36 -10.67
CA GLY A 174 23.80 14.00 -10.37
C GLY A 174 24.05 13.26 -11.66
N VAL A 175 25.08 12.42 -11.74
CA VAL A 175 25.36 11.62 -12.94
C VAL A 175 25.56 10.16 -12.54
N ILE A 176 24.83 9.29 -13.22
CA ILE A 176 24.98 7.83 -13.14
C ILE A 176 25.33 7.34 -14.54
N MET A 177 26.37 6.52 -14.64
CA MET A 177 26.65 5.76 -15.86
C MET A 177 26.30 4.30 -15.63
N TYR A 178 25.73 3.64 -16.63
CA TYR A 178 25.37 2.22 -16.51
C TYR A 178 25.61 1.40 -17.77
N ASP A 179 25.84 0.11 -17.54
CA ASP A 179 26.03 -0.94 -18.53
C ASP A 179 25.65 -2.31 -17.94
N LYS A 180 26.60 -3.19 -17.58
CA LYS A 180 26.38 -4.41 -16.75
C LYS A 180 26.17 -4.07 -15.28
N ALA A 181 26.69 -2.93 -14.83
CA ALA A 181 26.52 -2.34 -13.50
C ALA A 181 26.13 -0.86 -13.63
N ALA A 182 25.74 -0.22 -12.52
CA ALA A 182 25.47 1.21 -12.49
C ALA A 182 26.34 1.87 -11.43
N GLU A 183 26.87 3.05 -11.75
CA GLU A 183 27.82 3.78 -10.91
C GLU A 183 27.41 5.26 -10.82
N VAL A 184 27.30 5.77 -9.60
CA VAL A 184 27.11 7.21 -9.33
C VAL A 184 28.44 7.93 -9.49
N VAL A 185 28.79 8.29 -10.72
CA VAL A 185 30.04 9.00 -11.04
C VAL A 185 30.05 10.45 -10.53
N ALA A 186 28.89 11.03 -10.25
CA ALA A 186 28.78 12.31 -9.55
C ALA A 186 27.54 12.38 -8.64
N PRO A 187 27.69 12.38 -7.31
CA PRO A 187 26.57 12.61 -6.38
C PRO A 187 26.21 14.10 -6.32
N PHE A 188 24.99 14.47 -5.93
CA PHE A 188 24.53 15.88 -5.87
C PHE A 188 25.36 16.79 -4.95
N ASN A 189 26.00 16.22 -3.93
CA ASN A 189 26.91 16.93 -3.02
C ASN A 189 28.37 16.96 -3.45
N GLY A 190 28.72 16.32 -4.56
CA GLY A 190 30.09 16.26 -5.08
C GLY A 190 30.60 17.59 -5.67
N PRO A 191 31.93 17.71 -5.86
CA PRO A 191 32.58 18.93 -6.38
C PRO A 191 32.17 19.24 -7.83
N ASN A 192 31.80 18.23 -8.60
CA ASN A 192 31.40 18.33 -10.00
C ASN A 192 29.91 18.66 -10.20
N SER A 193 29.16 18.78 -9.11
CA SER A 193 27.69 18.75 -9.15
C SER A 193 27.04 20.11 -8.88
N ARG A 194 27.79 21.04 -8.29
CA ARG A 194 27.29 22.31 -7.75
C ARG A 194 27.95 23.55 -8.37
N SER A 195 28.69 23.37 -9.46
CA SER A 195 29.26 24.46 -10.26
C SER A 195 29.06 24.16 -11.74
N LYS A 196 28.49 25.13 -12.48
CA LYS A 196 28.28 25.00 -13.93
C LYS A 196 29.56 24.65 -14.67
N ARG A 197 30.67 25.34 -14.35
CA ARG A 197 31.96 25.12 -15.00
C ARG A 197 32.49 23.72 -14.71
N LYS A 198 32.50 23.30 -13.44
CA LYS A 198 32.98 21.97 -13.02
C LYS A 198 32.12 20.84 -13.58
N ALA A 199 30.78 20.99 -13.55
CA ALA A 199 29.86 20.00 -14.13
C ALA A 199 30.09 19.80 -15.63
N ILE A 200 30.25 20.89 -16.39
CA ILE A 200 30.53 20.82 -17.83
C ILE A 200 31.89 20.18 -18.10
N SER A 201 32.92 20.56 -17.33
CA SER A 201 34.27 19.97 -17.47
C SER A 201 34.27 18.47 -17.17
N PHE A 202 33.60 18.08 -16.08
CA PHE A 202 33.49 16.70 -15.64
C PHE A 202 32.79 15.82 -16.67
N VAL A 203 31.62 16.24 -17.19
CA VAL A 203 30.91 15.41 -18.18
C VAL A 203 31.72 15.26 -19.48
N LYS A 204 32.53 16.26 -19.86
CA LYS A 204 33.46 16.14 -20.99
C LYS A 204 34.62 15.16 -20.73
N SER A 205 35.06 15.03 -19.48
CA SER A 205 36.16 14.13 -19.11
C SER A 205 35.70 12.68 -18.87
N LEU A 206 34.39 12.42 -18.85
CA LEU A 206 33.88 11.05 -18.74
C LEU A 206 34.32 10.22 -19.94
N HIS A 207 34.83 9.02 -19.66
CA HIS A 207 35.25 8.06 -20.68
C HIS A 207 34.06 7.61 -21.52
N SER A 208 34.26 7.57 -22.84
CA SER A 208 33.26 7.07 -23.79
C SER A 208 33.41 5.56 -24.07
N GLY A 209 33.90 4.80 -23.09
CA GLY A 209 33.98 3.34 -23.17
C GLY A 209 32.59 2.72 -23.19
N VAL A 210 32.41 1.66 -23.97
CA VAL A 210 31.12 0.98 -24.15
C VAL A 210 31.22 -0.51 -23.82
N TYR A 211 30.16 -1.06 -23.22
CA TYR A 211 30.16 -2.43 -22.68
C TYR A 211 28.94 -3.24 -23.13
N PHE A 212 29.04 -4.58 -23.12
CA PHE A 212 28.06 -5.44 -23.80
C PHE A 212 26.62 -5.37 -23.28
N GLN A 213 26.39 -5.15 -21.99
CA GLN A 213 25.05 -5.24 -21.38
C GLN A 213 24.40 -3.87 -21.19
N THR A 214 23.07 -3.87 -21.13
CA THR A 214 22.23 -2.68 -20.93
C THR A 214 21.31 -2.92 -19.74
N ARG A 215 21.84 -2.80 -18.53
CA ARG A 215 21.11 -3.00 -17.25
C ARG A 215 20.46 -1.71 -16.77
N THR A 216 19.46 -1.24 -17.54
CA THR A 216 18.71 -0.03 -17.19
C THR A 216 18.04 -0.14 -15.83
N ASP A 217 17.60 -1.35 -15.43
CA ASP A 217 17.09 -1.63 -14.10
C ASP A 217 18.11 -1.30 -13.00
N LYS A 218 19.40 -1.64 -13.19
CA LYS A 218 20.47 -1.28 -12.25
C LYS A 218 20.68 0.23 -12.17
N GLY A 219 20.59 0.93 -13.31
CA GLY A 219 20.61 2.38 -13.38
C GLY A 219 19.50 3.04 -12.56
N LEU A 220 18.26 2.58 -12.75
CA LEU A 220 17.09 3.05 -12.00
C LEU A 220 17.19 2.70 -10.50
N ILE A 221 17.67 1.51 -10.17
CA ILE A 221 17.90 1.08 -8.79
C ILE A 221 18.96 1.95 -8.11
N SER A 222 20.08 2.25 -8.77
CA SER A 222 21.13 3.12 -8.24
C SER A 222 20.62 4.56 -8.07
N ALA A 223 19.81 5.05 -9.01
CA ALA A 223 19.13 6.34 -8.84
C ALA A 223 18.29 6.38 -7.55
N TYR A 224 17.50 5.34 -7.28
CA TYR A 224 16.64 5.26 -6.10
C TYR A 224 17.41 5.02 -4.79
N LYS A 225 18.35 4.08 -4.80
CA LYS A 225 19.05 3.60 -3.59
C LYS A 225 20.24 4.48 -3.21
N GLU A 226 20.86 5.17 -4.16
CA GLU A 226 22.12 5.88 -3.96
C GLU A 226 21.98 7.38 -4.27
N LEU A 227 21.60 7.75 -5.51
CA LEU A 227 21.65 9.16 -5.93
C LEU A 227 20.58 10.03 -5.26
N PHE A 228 19.30 9.63 -5.27
CA PHE A 228 18.20 10.35 -4.62
C PHE A 228 18.10 10.00 -3.12
N LYS A 229 19.24 10.07 -2.43
CA LYS A 229 19.33 9.95 -0.97
C LYS A 229 19.96 11.20 -0.39
N ARG A 230 19.59 11.53 0.86
CA ARG A 230 20.22 12.63 1.61
C ARG A 230 21.75 12.49 1.66
N LYS A 231 22.27 11.26 1.78
CA LYS A 231 23.72 10.97 1.79
C LYS A 231 24.43 11.44 0.52
N ALA A 232 23.78 11.32 -0.65
CA ALA A 232 24.30 11.81 -1.93
C ALA A 232 23.96 13.28 -2.21
N GLY A 233 23.25 13.96 -1.29
CA GLY A 233 22.95 15.39 -1.39
C GLY A 233 21.58 15.75 -1.96
N ASP A 234 20.64 14.79 -2.08
CA ASP A 234 19.22 15.08 -2.37
C ASP A 234 18.65 15.99 -1.27
N ARG A 235 18.00 17.08 -1.70
CA ARG A 235 17.48 18.11 -0.79
C ARG A 235 16.05 17.84 -0.34
N GLY A 236 15.32 16.89 -0.95
CA GLY A 236 13.95 16.49 -0.61
C GLY A 236 12.86 17.55 -0.86
N ARG A 237 13.18 18.84 -0.68
CA ARG A 237 12.29 19.98 -0.95
C ARG A 237 12.34 20.48 -2.39
N LYS A 238 13.39 20.12 -3.14
CA LYS A 238 13.57 20.49 -4.54
C LYS A 238 12.97 19.40 -5.42
N GLN A 239 12.52 19.76 -6.62
CA GLN A 239 11.99 18.78 -7.55
C GLN A 239 13.13 17.86 -8.00
N ASN A 240 12.97 16.57 -7.72
CA ASN A 240 13.82 15.53 -8.27
C ASN A 240 13.44 15.29 -9.72
N VAL A 241 14.43 15.23 -10.61
CA VAL A 241 14.23 14.86 -12.02
C VAL A 241 15.27 13.83 -12.40
N LEU A 242 14.86 12.71 -13.02
CA LEU A 242 15.77 11.74 -13.62
C LEU A 242 15.65 11.82 -15.13
N LEU A 243 16.71 12.30 -15.76
CA LEU A 243 16.84 12.38 -17.22
C LEU A 243 17.67 11.18 -17.71
N THR A 244 17.01 10.23 -18.35
CA THR A 244 17.62 8.98 -18.81
C THR A 244 17.93 9.05 -20.30
N PHE A 245 19.16 8.76 -20.69
CA PHE A 245 19.58 8.57 -22.08
C PHE A 245 19.84 7.09 -22.33
N THR A 246 19.05 6.46 -23.20
CA THR A 246 19.16 5.03 -23.56
C THR A 246 18.51 4.79 -24.93
N ASP A 247 18.75 3.64 -25.54
CA ASP A 247 18.03 3.20 -26.74
C ASP A 247 16.78 2.34 -26.42
N GLY A 248 16.52 2.07 -25.12
CA GLY A 248 15.37 1.27 -24.67
C GLY A 248 15.57 -0.24 -24.86
N ARG A 249 16.81 -0.72 -24.97
CA ARG A 249 17.11 -2.15 -25.17
C ARG A 249 17.71 -2.81 -23.94
N ALA A 250 16.96 -2.86 -22.84
CA ALA A 250 17.44 -3.53 -21.64
C ALA A 250 17.74 -5.01 -21.90
N TRP A 251 18.95 -5.44 -21.55
CA TRP A 251 19.48 -6.77 -21.84
C TRP A 251 20.48 -7.22 -20.76
N PRO A 252 20.48 -8.52 -20.38
CA PRO A 252 19.65 -9.63 -20.87
C PRO A 252 18.27 -9.72 -20.21
N LYS A 253 17.21 -9.93 -21.01
CA LYS A 253 15.79 -9.84 -20.59
C LYS A 253 15.48 -10.61 -19.29
N ARG A 254 15.95 -11.86 -19.15
CA ARG A 254 15.73 -12.71 -17.97
C ARG A 254 16.32 -12.16 -16.66
N ARG A 255 17.28 -11.22 -16.74
CA ARG A 255 17.94 -10.62 -15.56
C ARG A 255 17.48 -9.20 -15.27
N ILE A 256 16.62 -8.63 -16.11
CA ILE A 256 16.10 -7.26 -15.94
C ILE A 256 14.98 -7.31 -14.91
N LYS A 257 15.10 -6.54 -13.84
CA LYS A 257 13.95 -6.30 -12.97
C LYS A 257 12.87 -5.51 -13.73
N PRO A 258 11.60 -5.93 -13.67
CA PRO A 258 10.52 -5.22 -14.34
C PRO A 258 10.50 -3.72 -14.01
N PHE A 259 10.23 -2.90 -15.02
CA PHE A 259 10.16 -1.44 -14.82
C PHE A 259 8.92 -1.04 -14.02
N SER A 260 7.87 -1.86 -14.07
CA SER A 260 6.74 -1.83 -13.14
C SER A 260 7.14 -1.97 -11.65
N GLU A 261 8.31 -2.54 -11.32
CA GLU A 261 8.81 -2.59 -9.94
C GLU A 261 9.77 -1.42 -9.61
N THR A 262 10.56 -0.97 -10.58
CA THR A 262 11.66 -0.03 -10.35
C THR A 262 11.26 1.44 -10.51
N VAL A 263 10.44 1.77 -11.50
CA VAL A 263 10.00 3.14 -11.80
C VAL A 263 9.05 3.69 -10.72
N PRO A 264 8.03 2.94 -10.24
CA PRO A 264 7.15 3.43 -9.18
C PRO A 264 7.88 3.84 -7.91
N ARG A 265 8.96 3.16 -7.54
CA ARG A 265 9.79 3.52 -6.36
C ARG A 265 10.42 4.91 -6.50
N LEU A 266 10.87 5.30 -7.69
CA LEU A 266 11.40 6.64 -7.97
C LEU A 266 10.29 7.68 -7.98
N MET A 267 9.21 7.42 -8.70
CA MET A 267 8.10 8.37 -8.83
C MET A 267 7.43 8.64 -7.48
N GLN A 268 7.06 7.58 -6.75
CA GLN A 268 6.23 7.70 -5.55
C GLN A 268 7.05 8.06 -4.31
N ARG A 269 8.19 7.37 -4.08
CA ARG A 269 8.98 7.59 -2.85
C ARG A 269 9.99 8.72 -2.97
N LYS A 270 10.42 9.07 -4.19
CA LYS A 270 11.37 10.18 -4.42
C LYS A 270 10.74 11.39 -5.09
N ARG A 271 9.44 11.33 -5.42
CA ARG A 271 8.72 12.38 -6.17
C ARG A 271 9.49 12.77 -7.43
N CYS A 272 10.11 11.79 -8.08
CA CYS A 272 11.02 12.00 -9.19
C CYS A 272 10.22 12.16 -10.49
N HIS A 273 10.45 13.28 -11.19
CA HIS A 273 9.96 13.48 -12.55
C HIS A 273 10.83 12.70 -13.52
N MET A 274 10.26 11.73 -14.22
CA MET A 274 10.97 10.83 -15.10
C MET A 274 10.95 11.37 -16.53
N VAL A 275 12.10 11.52 -17.17
CA VAL A 275 12.23 11.95 -18.57
C VAL A 275 13.16 10.99 -19.29
N ALA A 276 12.70 10.40 -20.38
CA ALA A 276 13.49 9.45 -21.17
C ALA A 276 13.80 10.01 -22.55
N VAL A 277 15.07 10.00 -22.93
CA VAL A 277 15.55 10.40 -24.25
C VAL A 277 16.04 9.15 -24.96
N GLY A 278 15.25 8.72 -25.95
CA GLY A 278 15.60 7.62 -26.83
C GLY A 278 16.71 8.04 -27.78
N TYR A 279 17.91 7.52 -27.61
CA TYR A 279 19.08 7.95 -28.40
C TYR A 279 19.86 6.74 -28.92
N GLY A 280 19.85 6.54 -30.24
CA GLY A 280 20.42 5.36 -30.89
C GLY A 280 20.05 5.33 -32.38
N LEU A 281 20.29 4.21 -33.06
CA LEU A 281 19.84 4.04 -34.46
C LEU A 281 18.31 4.00 -34.54
N PRO A 282 17.66 4.58 -35.56
CA PRO A 282 16.19 4.63 -35.67
C PRO A 282 15.55 3.24 -35.59
N SER A 283 16.08 2.27 -36.35
CA SER A 283 15.63 0.87 -36.35
C SER A 283 15.91 0.12 -35.05
N LYS A 284 16.62 0.75 -34.10
CA LYS A 284 17.00 0.15 -32.84
C LYS A 284 16.38 0.81 -31.61
N LEU A 285 15.61 1.88 -31.75
CA LEU A 285 14.90 2.46 -30.60
C LEU A 285 13.70 1.61 -30.22
N ASN A 286 13.60 1.24 -28.94
CA ASN A 286 12.42 0.60 -28.38
C ASN A 286 11.60 1.63 -27.60
N VAL A 287 10.58 2.18 -28.26
CA VAL A 287 9.73 3.24 -27.71
C VAL A 287 8.87 2.73 -26.56
N SER A 288 8.35 1.50 -26.63
CA SER A 288 7.56 0.89 -25.56
C SER A 288 8.34 0.86 -24.25
N GLN A 289 9.59 0.40 -24.30
CA GLN A 289 10.43 0.37 -23.10
C GLN A 289 10.81 1.77 -22.61
N LEU A 290 10.99 2.74 -23.51
CA LEU A 290 11.19 4.13 -23.11
C LEU A 290 9.95 4.70 -22.42
N GLN A 291 8.74 4.34 -22.86
CA GLN A 291 7.47 4.71 -22.25
C GLN A 291 7.30 4.07 -20.86
N GLU A 292 7.75 2.84 -20.66
CA GLU A 292 7.80 2.24 -19.32
C GLU A 292 8.68 3.03 -18.34
N ILE A 293 9.71 3.74 -18.83
CA ILE A 293 10.61 4.55 -17.99
C ILE A 293 10.10 5.98 -17.78
N GLY A 294 9.72 6.65 -18.87
CA GLY A 294 9.42 8.08 -18.91
C GLY A 294 7.93 8.43 -19.06
N GLY A 295 7.06 7.45 -19.28
CA GLY A 295 5.65 7.67 -19.63
C GLY A 295 5.50 8.54 -20.87
N ASP A 296 4.71 9.60 -20.77
CA ASP A 296 4.53 10.60 -21.84
C ASP A 296 5.75 11.49 -22.06
N ASN A 297 6.74 11.48 -21.14
CA ASN A 297 7.93 12.31 -21.20
C ASN A 297 9.07 11.67 -22.00
N VAL A 298 8.72 10.89 -23.04
CA VAL A 298 9.67 10.25 -23.95
C VAL A 298 9.98 11.17 -25.13
N ILE A 299 11.27 11.37 -25.38
CA ILE A 299 11.77 12.16 -26.49
C ILE A 299 12.62 11.26 -27.39
N PRO A 300 12.04 10.70 -28.47
CA PRO A 300 12.82 9.92 -29.42
C PRO A 300 13.72 10.85 -30.25
N VAL A 301 15.00 10.49 -30.33
CA VAL A 301 16.03 11.15 -31.13
C VAL A 301 16.57 10.11 -32.12
N PRO A 302 15.85 9.84 -33.23
CA PRO A 302 16.18 8.76 -34.14
C PRO A 302 17.52 8.97 -34.85
N ARG A 303 17.97 10.21 -35.01
CA ARG A 303 19.27 10.54 -35.59
C ARG A 303 20.18 11.14 -34.52
N PRO A 304 21.13 10.37 -33.95
CA PRO A 304 22.05 10.86 -32.93
C PRO A 304 22.81 12.14 -33.30
N SER A 305 23.10 12.35 -34.60
CA SER A 305 23.73 13.57 -35.11
C SER A 305 22.90 14.83 -34.82
N GLN A 306 21.58 14.72 -34.72
CA GLN A 306 20.66 15.83 -34.55
C GLN A 306 20.31 16.14 -33.09
N ILE A 307 20.84 15.39 -32.11
CA ILE A 307 20.51 15.58 -30.68
C ILE A 307 20.70 17.03 -30.19
N ARG A 308 21.63 17.78 -30.79
CA ARG A 308 21.82 19.21 -30.49
C ARG A 308 20.55 20.04 -30.70
N ARG A 309 19.71 19.71 -31.68
CA ARG A 309 18.44 20.40 -31.98
C ARG A 309 17.40 20.19 -30.86
N PHE A 310 17.54 19.13 -30.08
CA PHE A 310 16.61 18.75 -29.01
C PHE A 310 16.91 19.40 -27.65
N VAL A 311 17.99 20.18 -27.51
CA VAL A 311 18.37 20.83 -26.23
C VAL A 311 17.20 21.64 -25.65
N ARG A 312 16.50 22.41 -26.48
CA ARG A 312 15.35 23.23 -26.04
C ARG A 312 14.17 22.35 -25.61
N LYS A 313 13.80 21.36 -26.42
CA LYS A 313 12.71 20.41 -26.15
C LYS A 313 12.96 19.62 -24.86
N ILE A 314 14.13 19.00 -24.72
CA ILE A 314 14.50 18.23 -23.52
C ILE A 314 14.50 19.12 -22.28
N LYS A 315 15.02 20.36 -22.37
CA LYS A 315 14.98 21.28 -21.24
C LYS A 315 13.54 21.68 -20.89
N GLN A 316 12.70 21.93 -21.88
CA GLN A 316 11.29 22.23 -21.63
C GLN A 316 10.61 21.08 -20.89
N THR A 317 10.76 19.83 -21.33
CA THR A 317 10.21 18.64 -20.67
C THR A 317 10.79 18.41 -19.26
N VAL A 318 12.07 18.72 -19.02
CA VAL A 318 12.66 18.68 -17.66
C VAL A 318 12.09 19.80 -16.76
N CYS A 319 11.71 20.94 -17.33
CA CYS A 319 11.23 22.11 -16.59
C CYS A 319 9.69 22.24 -16.53
N GLN A 320 8.94 21.39 -17.23
CA GLN A 320 7.49 21.31 -17.24
C GLN A 320 7.13 19.92 -16.71
N VAL A 321 6.48 19.88 -15.56
CA VAL A 321 6.17 18.62 -14.88
C VAL A 321 4.68 18.44 -14.97
N ASP A 322 4.25 17.45 -15.74
CA ASP A 322 2.84 17.07 -15.79
C ASP A 322 2.43 16.40 -14.47
N GLY A 323 1.16 16.54 -14.11
CA GLY A 323 0.55 15.83 -13.00
C GLY A 323 0.50 14.33 -13.27
N GLY A 324 0.86 13.52 -12.26
CA GLY A 324 0.63 12.08 -12.25
C GLY A 324 -0.20 11.64 -11.05
N TYR A 325 -1.04 10.62 -11.23
CA TYR A 325 -1.80 10.03 -10.13
C TYR A 325 -0.89 9.21 -9.21
N SER A 326 -1.24 9.18 -7.92
CA SER A 326 -0.79 8.14 -6.99
C SER A 326 -1.27 6.75 -7.46
N PRO A 327 -0.74 5.65 -6.89
CA PRO A 327 -1.46 4.38 -6.92
C PRO A 327 -2.91 4.52 -6.49
N TRP A 328 -3.74 3.63 -6.98
CA TRP A 328 -5.07 3.40 -6.44
C TRP A 328 -4.98 2.98 -4.97
N THR A 329 -5.97 3.40 -4.16
CA THR A 329 -6.26 2.73 -2.88
C THR A 329 -6.72 1.29 -3.14
N MET A 330 -6.80 0.48 -2.09
CA MET A 330 -7.56 -0.77 -2.22
C MET A 330 -9.01 -0.46 -2.55
N TRP A 331 -9.67 -1.44 -3.15
CA TRP A 331 -11.12 -1.49 -3.18
C TRP A 331 -11.66 -1.44 -1.75
N SER A 332 -12.71 -0.64 -1.52
CA SER A 332 -13.55 -0.70 -0.34
C SER A 332 -14.18 -2.10 -0.22
N ILE A 333 -14.77 -2.43 0.94
CA ILE A 333 -15.70 -3.55 0.99
C ILE A 333 -16.89 -3.26 0.08
N CYS A 334 -17.65 -4.33 -0.19
CA CYS A 334 -18.98 -4.16 -0.70
C CYS A 334 -19.78 -3.26 0.24
N SER A 335 -20.54 -2.32 -0.33
CA SER A 335 -21.46 -1.48 0.44
C SER A 335 -22.56 -2.28 1.13
N ALA A 336 -22.86 -3.46 0.61
CA ALA A 336 -23.83 -4.39 1.14
C ALA A 336 -23.12 -5.49 1.96
N THR A 337 -23.81 -6.06 2.94
CA THR A 337 -23.35 -7.23 3.72
C THR A 337 -23.82 -8.55 3.13
N CYS A 338 -24.89 -8.48 2.34
CA CYS A 338 -25.49 -9.51 1.50
C CYS A 338 -26.16 -8.80 0.30
N GLY A 339 -26.47 -9.54 -0.75
CA GLY A 339 -27.04 -9.03 -1.98
C GLY A 339 -26.02 -8.25 -2.83
N VAL A 340 -26.54 -7.44 -3.75
CA VAL A 340 -25.74 -6.61 -4.65
C VAL A 340 -25.35 -5.32 -3.94
N GLY A 341 -24.12 -4.87 -4.14
CA GLY A 341 -23.64 -3.59 -3.67
C GLY A 341 -22.57 -3.02 -4.60
N VAL A 342 -21.87 -1.99 -4.13
CA VAL A 342 -20.79 -1.32 -4.87
C VAL A 342 -19.55 -1.23 -4.00
N LYS A 343 -18.40 -1.57 -4.58
CA LYS A 343 -17.07 -1.29 -4.03
C LYS A 343 -16.40 -0.20 -4.85
N SER A 344 -15.50 0.56 -4.25
CA SER A 344 -14.82 1.67 -4.91
C SER A 344 -13.36 1.83 -4.48
N ARG A 345 -12.56 2.51 -5.30
CA ARG A 345 -11.19 2.91 -4.97
C ARG A 345 -10.89 4.30 -5.52
N SER A 346 -9.88 4.98 -4.98
CA SER A 346 -9.52 6.35 -5.36
C SER A 346 -8.02 6.56 -5.53
N ARG A 347 -7.63 7.66 -6.18
CA ARG A 347 -6.23 8.08 -6.37
C ARG A 347 -6.10 9.60 -6.38
N VAL A 348 -4.92 10.11 -6.07
CA VAL A 348 -4.67 11.54 -5.88
C VAL A 348 -3.64 12.05 -6.90
N CYS A 349 -3.89 13.19 -7.52
CA CYS A 349 -2.99 13.83 -8.48
C CYS A 349 -1.79 14.50 -7.80
N ASN A 350 -0.80 13.71 -7.39
CA ASN A 350 0.36 14.19 -6.61
C ASN A 350 1.71 13.51 -6.94
N SER A 351 1.77 12.63 -7.94
CA SER A 351 2.90 11.74 -8.21
C SER A 351 3.43 11.87 -9.66
N PRO A 352 4.08 12.99 -10.02
CA PRO A 352 4.28 14.22 -9.25
C PRO A 352 3.10 15.21 -9.42
N SER A 353 3.00 16.23 -8.56
CA SER A 353 2.06 17.34 -8.79
C SER A 353 2.46 18.18 -10.01
N GLN A 354 1.47 18.66 -10.77
CA GLN A 354 1.68 19.52 -11.94
C GLN A 354 2.48 20.81 -11.62
N ARG A 355 3.39 21.22 -12.52
CA ARG A 355 4.20 22.45 -12.39
C ARG A 355 4.42 23.16 -13.74
N LYS A 356 4.34 24.51 -13.72
CA LYS A 356 4.52 25.43 -14.86
C LYS A 356 3.77 25.01 -16.13
N GLY A 357 2.44 25.08 -16.10
CA GLY A 357 1.61 24.76 -17.27
C GLY A 357 1.74 23.30 -17.73
N GLY A 358 2.31 22.42 -16.89
CA GLY A 358 2.15 20.98 -17.03
C GLY A 358 0.67 20.62 -17.00
N LYS A 359 0.31 19.57 -17.73
CA LYS A 359 -1.07 19.07 -17.78
C LYS A 359 -1.47 18.50 -16.42
N ASP A 360 -2.74 18.58 -16.05
CA ASP A 360 -3.23 17.90 -14.86
C ASP A 360 -3.46 16.40 -15.12
N CYS A 361 -3.90 15.67 -14.08
CA CYS A 361 -4.12 14.23 -14.17
C CYS A 361 -5.45 13.85 -14.84
N SER A 362 -6.34 14.79 -15.15
CA SER A 362 -7.68 14.46 -15.70
C SER A 362 -7.59 13.73 -17.04
N ARG A 363 -6.50 13.93 -17.78
CA ARG A 363 -6.18 13.20 -19.02
C ARG A 363 -5.79 11.73 -18.82
N LEU A 364 -5.48 11.31 -17.59
CA LEU A 364 -5.04 9.95 -17.24
C LEU A 364 -6.22 9.06 -16.77
N GLY A 365 -7.44 9.55 -16.91
CA GLY A 365 -8.67 8.93 -16.44
C GLY A 365 -9.14 9.47 -15.09
N ASP A 366 -10.17 8.85 -14.55
CA ASP A 366 -10.86 9.31 -13.35
C ASP A 366 -10.02 9.08 -12.08
N ASP A 367 -10.27 9.89 -11.07
CA ASP A 367 -9.65 9.79 -9.74
C ASP A 367 -10.40 8.83 -8.80
N VAL A 368 -11.55 8.31 -9.25
CA VAL A 368 -12.40 7.35 -8.53
C VAL A 368 -12.83 6.25 -9.50
N GLU A 369 -12.83 5.01 -9.02
CA GLU A 369 -13.29 3.84 -9.76
C GLU A 369 -14.30 3.08 -8.91
N LYS A 370 -15.34 2.53 -9.56
CA LYS A 370 -16.44 1.81 -8.92
C LYS A 370 -16.67 0.49 -9.65
N GLU A 371 -16.97 -0.55 -8.89
CA GLU A 371 -17.33 -1.87 -9.39
C GLU A 371 -18.50 -2.41 -8.55
N GLU A 372 -19.39 -3.14 -9.20
CA GLU A 372 -20.43 -3.92 -8.51
C GLU A 372 -19.78 -5.07 -7.73
N CYS A 373 -20.42 -5.45 -6.63
CA CYS A 373 -20.07 -6.62 -5.83
C CYS A 373 -21.35 -7.35 -5.42
N ASN A 374 -21.25 -8.65 -5.19
CA ASN A 374 -22.34 -9.47 -4.71
C ASN A 374 -21.85 -10.29 -3.52
N GLU A 375 -22.50 -10.11 -2.36
CA GLU A 375 -22.15 -10.77 -1.10
C GLU A 375 -22.95 -12.05 -0.84
N GLY A 376 -23.72 -12.52 -1.82
CA GLY A 376 -24.58 -13.70 -1.71
C GLY A 376 -25.94 -13.37 -1.09
N GLU A 377 -26.79 -14.37 -0.88
CA GLU A 377 -28.11 -14.16 -0.28
C GLU A 377 -28.02 -13.68 1.18
N CYS A 378 -29.03 -12.92 1.62
CA CYS A 378 -29.06 -12.44 3.00
C CYS A 378 -29.32 -13.59 3.98
N PRO A 379 -28.60 -13.62 5.12
CA PRO A 379 -28.79 -14.68 6.10
C PRO A 379 -30.23 -14.66 6.58
N THR A 380 -30.84 -15.83 6.77
CA THR A 380 -32.24 -15.95 7.22
C THR A 380 -32.38 -15.87 8.74
N GLY A 381 -31.30 -15.48 9.44
CA GLY A 381 -31.28 -15.32 10.89
C GLY A 381 -30.14 -14.47 11.43
N PRO A 382 -30.17 -14.13 12.73
CA PRO A 382 -29.16 -13.31 13.39
C PRO A 382 -27.81 -14.03 13.35
N THR A 383 -26.73 -13.31 13.04
CA THR A 383 -25.38 -13.86 13.05
C THR A 383 -24.90 -14.08 14.49
N PRO A 384 -23.87 -14.93 14.74
CA PRO A 384 -23.34 -15.18 16.08
C PRO A 384 -22.92 -13.91 16.85
N CYS A 385 -22.63 -12.81 16.15
CA CYS A 385 -22.24 -11.54 16.76
C CYS A 385 -23.41 -10.70 17.29
N ASP A 386 -24.66 -10.99 16.89
CA ASP A 386 -25.82 -10.10 17.05
C ASP A 386 -26.30 -9.92 18.52
N LYS A 387 -25.64 -10.57 19.49
CA LYS A 387 -25.98 -10.50 20.92
C LYS A 387 -24.78 -10.28 21.85
N LEU A 388 -23.58 -10.06 21.32
CA LEU A 388 -22.35 -10.00 22.11
C LEU A 388 -21.86 -8.56 22.24
N LYS A 389 -21.82 -8.07 23.48
CA LYS A 389 -21.03 -6.88 23.81
C LYS A 389 -19.56 -7.26 23.74
N LEU A 390 -18.79 -6.54 22.94
CA LEU A 390 -17.37 -6.83 22.74
C LEU A 390 -16.52 -5.58 22.99
N ASP A 391 -15.36 -5.82 23.60
CA ASP A 391 -14.28 -4.85 23.72
C ASP A 391 -13.08 -5.35 22.89
N VAL A 392 -12.91 -4.75 21.71
CA VAL A 392 -12.00 -5.23 20.67
C VAL A 392 -10.75 -4.34 20.57
N CYS A 393 -9.59 -4.88 20.95
CA CYS A 393 -8.31 -4.20 20.82
C CYS A 393 -7.60 -4.59 19.50
N LEU A 394 -7.43 -3.62 18.61
CA LEU A 394 -6.74 -3.77 17.32
C LEU A 394 -5.26 -3.39 17.48
N ILE A 395 -4.37 -4.37 17.41
CA ILE A 395 -2.92 -4.20 17.46
C ILE A 395 -2.37 -4.21 16.03
N VAL A 396 -1.87 -3.07 15.56
CA VAL A 396 -1.58 -2.82 14.14
C VAL A 396 -0.10 -2.51 13.92
N ASP A 397 0.58 -3.34 13.14
CA ASP A 397 1.97 -3.11 12.78
C ASP A 397 2.13 -1.88 11.85
N ALA A 398 2.89 -0.90 12.33
CA ALA A 398 3.26 0.34 11.65
C ALA A 398 4.78 0.42 11.42
N SER A 399 5.43 -0.73 11.24
CA SER A 399 6.86 -0.85 10.99
C SER A 399 7.25 -0.61 9.53
N LEU A 400 8.55 -0.40 9.30
CA LEU A 400 9.10 -0.21 7.95
C LEU A 400 9.05 -1.47 7.07
N SER A 401 8.89 -2.67 7.64
CA SER A 401 8.76 -3.92 6.85
C SER A 401 7.45 -3.91 6.08
N VAL A 402 6.35 -3.51 6.74
CA VAL A 402 5.02 -3.39 6.12
C VAL A 402 5.12 -2.52 4.87
N GLY A 403 5.72 -1.35 5.02
CA GLY A 403 5.90 -0.38 3.94
C GLY A 403 4.65 0.44 3.66
N LEU A 404 4.84 1.70 3.24
CA LEU A 404 3.76 2.71 3.28
C LEU A 404 2.54 2.35 2.41
N ILE A 405 2.76 1.71 1.26
CA ILE A 405 1.67 1.32 0.37
C ILE A 405 0.81 0.25 1.04
N ASN A 406 1.45 -0.77 1.64
CA ASN A 406 0.74 -1.83 2.34
C ASN A 406 0.11 -1.33 3.64
N TYR A 407 0.70 -0.34 4.31
CA TYR A 407 0.08 0.26 5.49
C TYR A 407 -1.24 0.96 5.16
N VAL A 408 -1.35 1.60 3.98
CA VAL A 408 -2.64 2.12 3.47
C VAL A 408 -3.63 0.97 3.24
N LYS A 409 -3.15 -0.20 2.76
CA LYS A 409 -3.97 -1.40 2.63
C LYS A 409 -4.47 -1.89 4.00
N VAL A 410 -3.59 -1.97 5.01
CA VAL A 410 -3.96 -2.34 6.39
C VAL A 410 -5.00 -1.38 6.97
N LYS A 411 -4.82 -0.06 6.82
CA LYS A 411 -5.82 0.93 7.24
C LYS A 411 -7.17 0.67 6.56
N THR A 412 -7.17 0.40 5.26
CA THR A 412 -8.40 0.09 4.53
C THR A 412 -9.04 -1.20 5.04
N PHE A 413 -8.26 -2.25 5.30
CA PHE A 413 -8.76 -3.48 5.92
C PHE A 413 -9.37 -3.24 7.31
N LEU A 414 -8.73 -2.43 8.16
CA LEU A 414 -9.27 -2.09 9.48
C LEU A 414 -10.61 -1.38 9.38
N LEU A 415 -10.74 -0.41 8.47
CA LEU A 415 -12.02 0.25 8.19
C LEU A 415 -13.10 -0.75 7.78
N GLN A 416 -12.73 -1.79 7.03
CA GLN A 416 -13.66 -2.83 6.61
C GLN A 416 -14.03 -3.78 7.76
N LEU A 417 -13.07 -4.09 8.63
CA LEU A 417 -13.23 -5.03 9.74
C LEU A 417 -14.12 -4.44 10.85
N ILE A 418 -13.88 -3.20 11.30
CA ILE A 418 -14.64 -2.62 12.42
C ILE A 418 -16.13 -2.48 12.11
N HIS A 419 -16.48 -2.26 10.85
CA HIS A 419 -17.86 -2.09 10.39
C HIS A 419 -18.63 -3.41 10.31
N ARG A 420 -17.97 -4.54 10.61
CA ARG A 420 -18.60 -5.86 10.73
C ARG A 420 -19.06 -6.19 12.16
N PHE A 421 -18.64 -5.41 13.15
CA PHE A 421 -19.05 -5.63 14.53
C PHE A 421 -20.30 -4.81 14.88
N GLU A 422 -21.01 -5.25 15.91
CA GLU A 422 -22.24 -4.61 16.39
C GLU A 422 -22.02 -3.18 16.88
N PRO A 423 -23.04 -2.31 16.84
CA PRO A 423 -22.94 -0.91 17.28
C PRO A 423 -22.49 -0.71 18.72
N ASP A 424 -22.75 -1.66 19.63
CA ASP A 424 -22.34 -1.61 21.04
C ASP A 424 -20.91 -2.15 21.29
N THR A 425 -20.15 -2.42 20.21
CA THR A 425 -18.74 -2.82 20.29
C THR A 425 -17.86 -1.61 20.58
N HIS A 426 -17.08 -1.67 21.66
CA HIS A 426 -16.01 -0.70 21.91
C HIS A 426 -14.72 -1.19 21.29
N PHE A 427 -13.97 -0.27 20.72
CA PHE A 427 -12.68 -0.52 20.10
C PHE A 427 -11.55 0.12 20.88
N SER A 428 -10.37 -0.42 20.69
CA SER A 428 -9.10 0.21 21.04
C SER A 428 -8.13 -0.01 19.89
N ILE A 429 -7.21 0.92 19.68
CA ILE A 429 -6.21 0.80 18.61
C ILE A 429 -4.82 1.05 19.18
N ILE A 430 -3.93 0.08 19.01
CA ILE A 430 -2.50 0.22 19.27
C ILE A 430 -1.78 0.13 17.93
N THR A 431 -1.05 1.17 17.54
CA THR A 431 -0.08 1.04 16.44
C THR A 431 1.31 0.80 17.01
N PHE A 432 2.07 -0.15 16.48
CA PHE A 432 3.39 -0.45 17.02
C PHE A 432 4.47 -0.49 15.94
N SER A 433 5.70 -0.24 16.37
CA SER A 433 6.91 -0.56 15.62
C SER A 433 8.03 -0.77 16.63
N ARG A 434 8.79 0.28 17.00
CA ARG A 434 9.76 0.28 18.10
C ARG A 434 9.11 0.33 19.49
N GLU A 435 8.13 1.21 19.63
CA GLU A 435 7.31 1.36 20.84
C GLU A 435 5.83 1.33 20.41
N PRO A 436 4.93 0.78 21.24
CA PRO A 436 3.51 0.85 21.00
C PRO A 436 3.00 2.27 21.25
N ILE A 437 2.04 2.70 20.44
CA ILE A 437 1.32 3.97 20.59
C ILE A 437 -0.16 3.63 20.68
N VAL A 438 -0.75 3.86 21.85
CA VAL A 438 -2.20 3.80 22.05
C VAL A 438 -2.83 4.99 21.31
N ARG A 439 -3.68 4.70 20.33
CA ARG A 439 -4.37 5.69 19.49
C ARG A 439 -5.73 6.06 20.05
N CYS A 440 -6.38 5.10 20.69
CA CYS A 440 -7.55 5.30 21.52
C CYS A 440 -7.70 4.15 22.51
N LYS A 441 -8.48 4.40 23.55
CA LYS A 441 -8.93 3.46 24.59
C LYS A 441 -10.43 3.21 24.45
N PHE A 442 -10.96 2.20 25.16
CA PHE A 442 -12.40 1.91 25.17
C PHE A 442 -13.24 3.06 25.77
N SER A 443 -12.66 3.84 26.70
CA SER A 443 -13.31 5.02 27.29
C SER A 443 -13.32 6.25 26.38
N ASP A 444 -12.55 6.26 25.29
CA ASP A 444 -12.52 7.39 24.37
C ASP A 444 -13.75 7.36 23.46
N LYS A 445 -14.54 8.44 23.44
CA LYS A 445 -15.78 8.54 22.62
C LYS A 445 -15.58 8.16 21.15
N GLN A 446 -14.41 8.46 20.58
CA GLN A 446 -14.07 8.13 19.20
C GLN A 446 -13.88 6.62 18.96
N CYS A 447 -13.79 5.78 20.00
CA CYS A 447 -13.68 4.34 19.84
C CYS A 447 -14.82 3.56 20.50
N GLN A 448 -15.89 4.24 20.91
CA GLN A 448 -17.11 3.61 21.43
C GLN A 448 -18.11 3.20 20.33
N SER A 449 -17.73 3.37 19.06
CA SER A 449 -18.54 2.94 17.92
C SER A 449 -17.65 2.69 16.70
N ALA A 450 -18.13 1.86 15.76
CA ALA A 450 -17.46 1.65 14.48
C ALA A 450 -17.32 2.97 13.68
N ASP A 451 -18.30 3.86 13.75
CA ASP A 451 -18.27 5.16 13.05
C ASP A 451 -17.17 6.09 13.60
N GLY A 452 -17.08 6.24 14.92
CA GLY A 452 -15.99 7.05 15.51
C GLY A 452 -14.62 6.45 15.20
N THR A 453 -14.52 5.11 15.31
CA THR A 453 -13.24 4.39 15.13
C THR A 453 -12.77 4.51 13.68
N HIS A 454 -13.71 4.55 12.73
CA HIS A 454 -13.45 4.77 11.32
C HIS A 454 -12.66 6.07 11.08
N ASP A 455 -13.15 7.18 11.65
CA ASP A 455 -12.52 8.48 11.45
C ASP A 455 -11.11 8.51 12.05
N LEU A 456 -10.91 7.90 13.22
CA LEU A 456 -9.58 7.75 13.81
C LEU A 456 -8.64 6.93 12.90
N ILE A 457 -9.11 5.82 12.33
CA ILE A 457 -8.30 5.00 11.41
C ILE A 457 -7.88 5.81 10.18
N ILE A 458 -8.78 6.61 9.59
CA ILE A 458 -8.42 7.50 8.47
C ILE A 458 -7.26 8.43 8.85
N GLU A 459 -7.30 8.98 10.06
CA GLU A 459 -6.32 9.94 10.57
C GLU A 459 -4.99 9.34 11.06
N LEU A 460 -4.88 8.00 11.14
CA LEU A 460 -3.64 7.34 11.55
C LEU A 460 -2.45 7.84 10.70
N PRO A 461 -1.33 8.26 11.33
CA PRO A 461 -0.20 8.82 10.61
C PRO A 461 0.39 7.84 9.58
N ASP A 462 0.62 8.33 8.37
CA ASP A 462 1.35 7.66 7.29
C ASP A 462 2.87 7.63 7.57
N ARG A 463 3.26 7.25 8.78
CA ARG A 463 4.65 7.28 9.27
C ARG A 463 5.02 5.91 9.82
N LEU A 464 5.96 5.27 9.15
CA LEU A 464 6.51 3.99 9.53
C LEU A 464 7.90 4.15 10.14
N THR A 465 8.16 3.41 11.21
CA THR A 465 9.44 3.42 11.94
C THR A 465 10.08 2.04 11.99
N PHE A 466 11.38 1.99 12.27
CA PHE A 466 12.12 0.74 12.28
C PHE A 466 11.80 -0.09 13.54
N GLY A 467 11.67 -1.41 13.36
CA GLY A 467 11.43 -2.40 14.43
C GLY A 467 9.98 -2.88 14.45
N THR A 468 9.79 -4.14 14.82
CA THR A 468 8.50 -4.82 14.97
C THR A 468 8.50 -5.49 16.34
N PHE A 469 8.09 -4.76 17.38
CA PHE A 469 8.08 -5.23 18.78
C PHE A 469 6.66 -5.57 19.21
N THR A 470 6.16 -6.72 18.75
CA THR A 470 4.78 -7.17 19.01
C THR A 470 4.55 -7.44 20.50
N ASP A 471 5.58 -7.94 21.18
CA ASP A 471 5.58 -8.20 22.62
C ASP A 471 5.20 -6.96 23.44
N LYS A 472 5.78 -5.80 23.11
CA LYS A 472 5.46 -4.54 23.80
C LYS A 472 4.03 -4.09 23.55
N ALA A 473 3.50 -4.35 22.35
CA ALA A 473 2.12 -4.01 22.03
C ALA A 473 1.14 -4.89 22.80
N LEU A 474 1.44 -6.19 22.98
CA LEU A 474 0.66 -7.10 23.83
C LEU A 474 0.69 -6.66 25.30
N VAL A 475 1.87 -6.28 25.81
CA VAL A 475 1.99 -5.73 27.19
C VAL A 475 1.19 -4.44 27.34
N ALA A 476 1.21 -3.55 26.33
CA ALA A 476 0.40 -2.34 26.36
C ALA A 476 -1.11 -2.65 26.32
N ALA A 477 -1.54 -3.68 25.60
CA ALA A 477 -2.93 -4.11 25.61
C ALA A 477 -3.36 -4.58 27.01
N ASP A 478 -2.54 -5.40 27.68
CA ASP A 478 -2.81 -5.90 29.03
C ASP A 478 -2.84 -4.77 30.08
N GLN A 479 -1.79 -3.97 30.12
CA GLN A 479 -1.55 -3.04 31.22
C GLN A 479 -2.28 -1.70 31.06
N ILE A 480 -2.66 -1.33 29.84
CA ILE A 480 -3.26 -0.03 29.54
C ILE A 480 -4.67 -0.20 28.99
N ILE A 481 -4.91 -1.12 28.05
CA ILE A 481 -6.20 -1.17 27.35
C ILE A 481 -7.26 -1.95 28.14
N PHE A 482 -6.97 -3.18 28.53
CA PHE A 482 -7.90 -4.04 29.27
C PHE A 482 -7.87 -3.72 30.77
N THR A 483 -8.23 -2.49 31.10
CA THR A 483 -8.41 -2.02 32.48
C THR A 483 -9.72 -1.25 32.59
N SER A 484 -10.39 -1.39 33.74
CA SER A 484 -11.66 -0.71 34.00
C SER A 484 -11.55 0.81 33.91
N GLU A 485 -10.41 1.39 34.32
CA GLU A 485 -10.11 2.82 34.17
C GLU A 485 -10.11 3.28 32.71
N ASN A 486 -9.68 2.42 31.78
CA ASN A 486 -9.58 2.72 30.36
C ASN A 486 -10.78 2.17 29.54
N GLY A 487 -11.85 1.77 30.23
CA GLY A 487 -13.16 1.49 29.66
C GLY A 487 -13.44 0.03 29.32
N ASP A 488 -12.63 -0.91 29.79
CA ASP A 488 -12.88 -2.36 29.72
C ASP A 488 -14.13 -2.72 30.52
N ARG A 489 -15.15 -3.26 29.84
CA ARG A 489 -16.48 -3.53 30.40
C ARG A 489 -16.55 -4.95 30.93
N ALA A 490 -16.92 -5.09 32.20
CA ALA A 490 -17.06 -6.40 32.85
C ALA A 490 -18.16 -7.29 32.23
N ASP A 491 -19.14 -6.71 31.53
CA ASP A 491 -20.20 -7.41 30.83
C ASP A 491 -19.92 -7.62 29.33
N ALA A 492 -18.72 -7.28 28.84
CA ALA A 492 -18.30 -7.47 27.45
C ALA A 492 -17.22 -8.55 27.32
N GLY A 493 -17.23 -9.25 26.18
CA GLY A 493 -16.17 -10.18 25.80
C GLY A 493 -14.94 -9.45 25.28
N ASN A 494 -13.76 -9.83 25.77
CA ASN A 494 -12.49 -9.21 25.37
C ASN A 494 -11.89 -9.92 24.16
N VAL A 495 -11.54 -9.15 23.13
CA VAL A 495 -10.91 -9.68 21.90
C VAL A 495 -9.69 -8.84 21.53
N VAL A 496 -8.59 -9.50 21.16
CA VAL A 496 -7.37 -8.85 20.65
C VAL A 496 -7.14 -9.31 19.22
N VAL A 497 -7.09 -8.38 18.27
CA VAL A 497 -6.76 -8.68 16.86
C VAL A 497 -5.38 -8.11 16.54
N ILE A 498 -4.42 -8.98 16.28
CA ILE A 498 -3.02 -8.64 16.00
C ILE A 498 -2.78 -8.70 14.50
N ILE A 499 -2.38 -7.61 13.87
CA ILE A 499 -2.06 -7.56 12.44
C ILE A 499 -0.57 -7.26 12.27
N THR A 500 0.19 -8.18 11.67
CA THR A 500 1.64 -8.09 11.53
C THR A 500 2.13 -8.64 10.19
N ASP A 501 3.23 -8.07 9.65
CA ASP A 501 3.87 -8.57 8.43
C ASP A 501 5.15 -9.37 8.66
N GLY A 502 5.58 -9.48 9.92
CA GLY A 502 6.84 -10.10 10.26
C GLY A 502 6.93 -10.62 11.69
N LYS A 503 8.10 -11.20 11.96
CA LYS A 503 8.47 -11.69 13.29
C LYS A 503 8.83 -10.55 14.21
N THR A 504 8.59 -10.77 15.49
CA THR A 504 9.04 -9.85 16.53
C THR A 504 10.57 -9.73 16.53
N MET A 505 11.09 -8.55 16.92
CA MET A 505 12.52 -8.25 16.90
C MET A 505 13.31 -9.09 17.92
N ARG A 506 14.61 -9.30 17.66
CA ARG A 506 15.50 -9.96 18.62
C ARG A 506 15.58 -9.13 19.92
N GLY A 507 15.35 -9.79 21.06
CA GLY A 507 15.31 -9.17 22.38
C GLY A 507 13.90 -8.80 22.87
N SER A 508 12.86 -9.05 22.06
CA SER A 508 11.48 -9.04 22.51
C SER A 508 11.22 -10.12 23.55
N GLN A 509 10.29 -9.85 24.47
CA GLN A 509 9.80 -10.86 25.39
C GLN A 509 9.09 -12.00 24.63
N PRO A 510 9.22 -13.25 25.06
CA PRO A 510 8.58 -14.38 24.39
C PRO A 510 7.07 -14.36 24.58
N PHE A 511 6.32 -14.93 23.62
CA PHE A 511 4.85 -14.89 23.64
C PHE A 511 4.24 -15.72 24.78
N ASN A 512 4.92 -16.78 25.22
CA ASN A 512 4.53 -17.52 26.42
C ASN A 512 4.58 -16.70 27.72
N VAL A 513 5.15 -15.49 27.70
CA VAL A 513 5.12 -14.53 28.81
C VAL A 513 4.11 -13.42 28.57
N THR A 514 3.97 -12.94 27.33
CA THR A 514 3.15 -11.76 27.01
C THR A 514 1.68 -12.08 26.67
N VAL A 515 1.37 -13.31 26.27
CA VAL A 515 0.02 -13.75 25.93
C VAL A 515 -0.82 -14.18 27.14
N PRO A 516 -0.30 -14.95 28.13
CA PRO A 516 -1.12 -15.41 29.26
C PRO A 516 -1.79 -14.30 30.08
N PRO A 517 -1.18 -13.13 30.34
CA PRO A 517 -1.86 -12.04 31.05
C PRO A 517 -3.15 -11.59 30.36
N LEU A 518 -3.14 -11.52 29.02
CA LEU A 518 -4.34 -11.21 28.23
C LEU A 518 -5.31 -12.39 28.20
N ARG A 519 -4.83 -13.57 27.82
CA ARG A 519 -5.68 -14.75 27.60
C ARG A 519 -6.36 -15.20 28.88
N ASP A 520 -5.57 -15.39 29.93
CA ASP A 520 -6.02 -16.00 31.18
C ASP A 520 -6.38 -14.93 32.21
N GLY A 521 -5.63 -13.82 32.25
CA GLY A 521 -5.86 -12.74 33.21
C GLY A 521 -6.99 -11.77 32.83
N LYS A 522 -7.22 -11.53 31.53
CA LYS A 522 -8.31 -10.66 31.02
C LYS A 522 -9.42 -11.42 30.33
N ASN A 523 -9.33 -12.75 30.32
CA ASN A 523 -10.20 -13.63 29.54
C ASN A 523 -10.33 -13.18 28.06
N ALA A 524 -9.23 -12.65 27.50
CA ALA A 524 -9.25 -12.07 26.17
C ALA A 524 -8.97 -13.14 25.11
N LYS A 525 -9.78 -13.16 24.04
CA LYS A 525 -9.53 -14.01 22.87
C LYS A 525 -8.52 -13.35 21.95
N LEU A 526 -7.36 -13.96 21.77
CA LEU A 526 -6.32 -13.44 20.87
C LEU A 526 -6.50 -14.04 19.46
N LEU A 527 -6.58 -13.16 18.46
CA LEU A 527 -6.62 -13.47 17.04
C LEU A 527 -5.37 -12.90 16.37
N ALA A 528 -4.59 -13.73 15.67
CA ALA A 528 -3.37 -13.27 14.98
C ALA A 528 -3.52 -13.31 13.46
N PHE A 529 -3.34 -12.18 12.79
CA PHE A 529 -3.37 -12.06 11.34
C PHE A 529 -1.99 -11.71 10.78
N GLY A 530 -1.34 -12.71 10.19
CA GLY A 530 -0.07 -12.56 9.49
C GLY A 530 -0.25 -12.22 8.01
N VAL A 531 0.52 -11.25 7.52
CA VAL A 531 0.49 -10.85 6.12
C VAL A 531 1.88 -10.88 5.50
N GLY A 532 2.03 -11.66 4.42
CA GLY A 532 3.25 -11.66 3.62
C GLY A 532 4.23 -12.79 3.94
N PRO A 533 5.22 -13.00 3.05
CA PRO A 533 6.02 -14.23 3.00
C PRO A 533 7.01 -14.41 4.16
N SER A 534 7.13 -13.42 5.06
CA SER A 534 8.02 -13.45 6.21
C SER A 534 7.41 -14.09 7.46
N ILE A 535 6.09 -14.29 7.47
CA ILE A 535 5.36 -14.86 8.61
C ILE A 535 5.57 -16.38 8.67
N ARG A 536 5.77 -16.90 9.88
CA ARG A 536 5.70 -18.34 10.15
C ARG A 536 4.43 -18.66 10.89
N GLU A 537 3.84 -19.80 10.57
CA GLU A 537 2.67 -20.34 11.28
C GLU A 537 2.96 -20.53 12.78
N GLN A 538 4.16 -20.99 13.14
CA GLN A 538 4.55 -21.13 14.55
C GLN A 538 4.44 -19.82 15.33
N ASP A 539 4.84 -18.68 14.73
CA ASP A 539 4.77 -17.39 15.41
C ASP A 539 3.31 -16.95 15.62
N LEU A 540 2.45 -17.22 14.63
CA LEU A 540 1.01 -16.96 14.73
C LEU A 540 0.34 -17.84 15.79
N ASN A 541 0.73 -19.12 15.82
CA ASN A 541 0.25 -20.08 16.81
C ASN A 541 0.67 -19.68 18.23
N GLU A 542 1.90 -19.21 18.43
CA GLU A 542 2.36 -18.73 19.73
C GLU A 542 1.61 -17.46 20.20
N MET A 543 1.14 -16.62 19.27
CA MET A 543 0.37 -15.41 19.59
C MET A 543 -1.11 -15.66 19.88
N ALA A 544 -1.75 -16.60 19.19
CA ALA A 544 -3.21 -16.77 19.22
C ALA A 544 -3.70 -18.19 19.59
N GLY A 545 -2.83 -19.19 19.51
CA GLY A 545 -3.18 -20.61 19.64
C GLY A 545 -3.70 -21.22 18.33
N GLU A 546 -3.81 -22.56 18.30
CA GLU A 546 -3.89 -23.36 17.06
C GLU A 546 -5.06 -23.03 16.14
N LYS A 547 -6.15 -22.46 16.68
CA LYS A 547 -7.42 -22.23 15.95
C LYS A 547 -7.75 -20.75 15.72
N ASN A 548 -6.90 -19.81 16.15
CA ASN A 548 -7.22 -18.39 16.18
C ASN A 548 -6.28 -17.52 15.33
N TRP A 549 -5.64 -18.08 14.31
CA TRP A 549 -4.78 -17.31 13.43
C TRP A 549 -5.12 -17.44 11.95
N PHE A 550 -4.78 -16.39 11.22
CA PHE A 550 -5.07 -16.20 9.81
C PHE A 550 -3.80 -15.78 9.08
N TYR A 551 -3.69 -16.18 7.82
CA TYR A 551 -2.54 -15.85 6.98
C TYR A 551 -2.98 -15.55 5.55
N VAL A 552 -2.34 -14.55 4.95
CA VAL A 552 -2.44 -14.23 3.52
C VAL A 552 -1.08 -13.83 2.96
N LYS A 553 -0.87 -14.06 1.65
CA LYS A 553 0.42 -13.83 1.00
C LYS A 553 0.60 -12.38 0.56
N ASP A 554 -0.47 -11.72 0.13
CA ASP A 554 -0.48 -10.30 -0.21
C ASP A 554 -1.45 -9.52 0.68
N PHE A 555 -1.13 -8.25 0.95
CA PHE A 555 -2.00 -7.33 1.66
C PHE A 555 -3.34 -7.08 0.94
N GLU A 556 -3.42 -7.30 -0.37
CA GLU A 556 -4.68 -7.22 -1.14
C GLU A 556 -5.66 -8.36 -0.83
N GLU A 557 -5.15 -9.48 -0.33
CA GLU A 557 -5.95 -10.67 0.02
C GLU A 557 -6.57 -10.56 1.42
N MET A 558 -6.14 -9.57 2.23
CA MET A 558 -6.63 -9.42 3.62
C MET A 558 -8.16 -9.36 3.71
N LYS A 559 -8.81 -8.76 2.72
CA LYS A 559 -10.27 -8.63 2.63
C LYS A 559 -11.00 -9.98 2.67
N TYR A 560 -10.38 -11.07 2.22
CA TYR A 560 -11.01 -12.39 2.18
C TYR A 560 -11.15 -13.02 3.58
N ARG A 561 -10.34 -12.58 4.56
CA ARG A 561 -10.36 -13.14 5.93
C ARG A 561 -11.23 -12.34 6.90
N ILE A 562 -11.94 -11.30 6.43
CA ILE A 562 -12.76 -10.44 7.30
C ILE A 562 -13.84 -11.25 8.01
N LYS A 563 -14.59 -12.08 7.26
CA LYS A 563 -15.66 -12.94 7.82
C LYS A 563 -15.08 -13.96 8.81
N ASP A 564 -13.93 -14.55 8.51
CA ASP A 564 -13.26 -15.50 9.40
C ASP A 564 -12.86 -14.86 10.73
N ILE A 565 -12.27 -13.66 10.69
CA ILE A 565 -11.84 -12.93 11.88
C ILE A 565 -13.06 -12.52 12.72
N GLN A 566 -14.13 -12.05 12.08
CA GLN A 566 -15.39 -11.73 12.75
C GLN A 566 -15.98 -12.97 13.45
N ASN A 567 -16.12 -14.08 12.73
CA ASN A 567 -16.66 -15.32 13.29
C ASN A 567 -15.78 -15.84 14.44
N ALA A 568 -14.46 -15.78 14.28
CA ALA A 568 -13.55 -16.15 15.36
C ALA A 568 -13.62 -15.18 16.54
N ALA A 569 -13.88 -13.89 16.35
CA ALA A 569 -14.07 -12.96 17.45
C ALA A 569 -15.37 -13.26 18.22
N CYS A 570 -16.43 -13.68 17.52
CA CYS A 570 -17.76 -13.88 18.10
C CYS A 570 -18.03 -15.30 18.62
N ASN A 571 -17.32 -16.33 18.14
CA ASN A 571 -17.55 -17.70 18.63
C ASN A 571 -16.99 -17.88 20.06
N ASN A 572 -17.87 -18.34 20.96
CA ASN A 572 -17.69 -18.60 22.40
C ASN A 572 -17.55 -17.38 23.33
N THR A 573 -18.70 -16.92 23.81
CA THR A 573 -18.85 -16.50 25.22
C THR A 573 -19.95 -17.35 25.83
N GLU A 574 -19.61 -18.27 26.74
CA GLU A 574 -20.57 -18.54 27.82
C GLU A 574 -20.66 -17.24 28.63
N PRO A 575 -21.85 -16.63 28.80
CA PRO A 575 -22.00 -15.56 29.75
C PRO A 575 -21.66 -16.11 31.13
N LEU A 576 -20.79 -15.40 31.86
CA LEU A 576 -20.55 -15.64 33.28
C LEU A 576 -21.90 -15.73 34.00
N SER A 577 -22.28 -16.94 34.40
CA SER A 577 -23.40 -17.13 35.31
C SER A 577 -23.08 -16.35 36.60
N PRO A 578 -24.01 -15.57 37.16
CA PRO A 578 -23.77 -14.92 38.44
C PRO A 578 -23.60 -16.03 39.48
N ALA A 579 -22.46 -16.02 40.17
CA ALA A 579 -22.20 -16.90 41.30
C ALA A 579 -23.41 -16.89 42.24
N ARG A 580 -24.09 -18.04 42.37
CA ARG A 580 -25.13 -18.21 43.39
C ARG A 580 -24.43 -18.13 44.75
N ARG A 581 -25.05 -17.35 45.63
CA ARG A 581 -24.65 -17.03 47.00
C ARG A 581 -24.32 -18.25 47.85
#